data_AF-A0A9J6FMF6-F1
#
_entry.id   AF-A0A9J6FMF6-F1
#
_cell.length_a   1.000
_cell.length_b   1.000
_cell.length_c   1.000
_cell.angle_alpha   90.00
_cell.angle_beta   90.00
_cell.angle_gamma   90.00
#
_symmetry.space_group_name_H-M   'P 1'
#
loop_
_entity.id
_entity.type
_entity.pdbx_description
1 polymer ?
#
loop_
_entity_poly.entity_id
_entity_poly.type
_entity_poly.pdbx_seq_one_letter_code
_entity_poly.pdbx_strand_id
1 'polypeptide(L)'
;MFEHEMKEKVQGRVKITDFSFGVFRQVIEFIYTGRAPKLNQMADKVLVAAEKYDLGRLKAMCEDVLCKKLSVGTAAEMLVLADMHNADQLKANTLRFIRANAAGVTETDGWKMVETENAHLVSEAFRALVVDSVAAGK
;
A
#
# COMPACT_ATOMS: atom_id res chain seq x y z
N MET A 1 17.26 -9.64 -13.50
CA MET A 1 18.38 -8.73 -13.17
C MET A 1 19.74 -9.44 -13.19
N PHE A 2 19.92 -10.51 -12.41
CA PHE A 2 21.23 -11.17 -12.30
C PHE A 2 21.41 -12.42 -13.18
N GLU A 3 20.31 -12.98 -13.71
CA GLU A 3 20.33 -14.19 -14.50
C GLU A 3 20.65 -13.92 -15.98
N HIS A 4 20.13 -12.82 -16.53
CA HIS A 4 20.34 -12.38 -17.92
C HIS A 4 21.59 -11.52 -18.08
N GLU A 5 22.14 -11.46 -19.29
CA GLU A 5 23.32 -10.64 -19.65
C GLU A 5 23.00 -9.14 -19.68
N MET A 6 22.64 -8.60 -18.52
CA MET A 6 22.43 -7.18 -18.28
C MET A 6 23.72 -6.53 -17.78
N LYS A 7 23.82 -5.20 -17.91
CA LYS A 7 24.99 -4.43 -17.46
C LYS A 7 25.31 -4.69 -15.98
N GLU A 8 24.30 -4.91 -15.17
CA GLU A 8 24.38 -5.20 -13.75
C GLU A 8 25.05 -6.54 -13.46
N LYS A 9 24.78 -7.56 -14.27
CA LYS A 9 25.45 -8.87 -14.18
C LYS A 9 26.92 -8.74 -14.58
N VAL A 10 27.20 -8.04 -15.69
CA VAL A 10 28.56 -7.86 -16.21
C VAL A 10 29.44 -7.03 -15.27
N GLN A 11 28.88 -5.97 -14.66
CA GLN A 11 29.62 -5.10 -13.75
C GLN A 11 29.64 -5.61 -12.29
N GLY A 12 28.84 -6.62 -11.96
CA GLY A 12 28.65 -7.08 -10.57
C GLY A 12 28.10 -6.00 -9.63
N ARG A 13 27.43 -4.98 -10.18
CA ARG A 13 26.97 -3.81 -9.43
C ARG A 13 25.57 -3.41 -9.86
N VAL A 14 24.71 -3.21 -8.87
CA VAL A 14 23.38 -2.63 -9.06
C VAL A 14 23.34 -1.25 -8.42
N LYS A 15 22.93 -0.25 -9.20
CA LYS A 15 22.68 1.10 -8.69
C LYS A 15 21.18 1.25 -8.47
N ILE A 16 20.81 1.62 -7.24
CA ILE A 16 19.42 1.85 -6.85
C ILE A 16 19.24 3.33 -6.58
N THR A 17 18.34 3.96 -7.31
CA THR A 17 18.07 5.41 -7.24
C THR A 17 16.66 5.74 -6.76
N ASP A 18 15.76 4.76 -6.77
CA ASP A 18 14.33 4.99 -6.54
C ASP A 18 13.97 5.07 -5.05
N PHE A 19 14.89 4.66 -4.18
CA PHE A 19 14.66 4.58 -2.74
C PHE A 19 15.77 5.25 -1.95
N SER A 20 15.40 5.84 -0.82
CA SER A 20 16.38 6.31 0.15
C SER A 20 17.12 5.12 0.78
N PHE A 21 18.34 5.37 1.23
CA PHE A 21 19.15 4.37 1.92
C PHE A 21 18.41 3.72 3.11
N GLY A 22 17.64 4.50 3.88
CA GLY A 22 16.89 4.00 5.03
C GLY A 22 15.84 2.96 4.66
N VAL A 23 15.08 3.22 3.59
CA VAL A 23 14.04 2.32 3.07
C VAL A 23 14.68 1.04 2.54
N PHE A 24 15.69 1.20 1.67
CA PHE A 24 16.32 0.04 1.05
C PHE A 24 17.12 -0.81 2.05
N ARG A 25 17.64 -0.20 3.12
CA ARG A 25 18.25 -0.95 4.24
C ARG A 25 17.25 -1.89 4.90
N GLN A 26 15.97 -1.50 5.06
CA GLN A 26 14.94 -2.39 5.60
C GLN A 26 14.62 -3.54 4.64
N VAL A 27 14.64 -3.28 3.33
CA VAL A 27 14.46 -4.32 2.31
C VAL A 27 15.59 -5.35 2.38
N ILE A 28 16.85 -4.92 2.41
CA ILE A 28 18.00 -5.82 2.53
C ILE A 28 17.97 -6.58 3.86
N GLU A 29 17.72 -5.89 4.97
CA GLU A 29 17.61 -6.52 6.29
C GLU A 29 16.52 -7.59 6.31
N PHE A 30 15.38 -7.33 5.67
CA PHE A 30 14.32 -8.31 5.50
C PHE A 30 14.74 -9.51 4.65
N ILE A 31 15.42 -9.29 3.51
CA ILE A 31 15.88 -10.39 2.65
C ILE A 31 16.79 -11.35 3.41
N TYR A 32 17.70 -10.83 4.24
CA TYR A 32 18.66 -11.66 4.97
C TYR A 32 18.14 -12.24 6.30
N THR A 33 17.21 -11.55 6.97
CA THR A 33 16.80 -11.93 8.34
C THR A 33 15.31 -12.27 8.49
N GLY A 34 14.52 -11.98 7.46
CA GLY A 34 13.06 -12.05 7.49
C GLY A 34 12.40 -11.01 8.41
N ARG A 35 13.12 -9.97 8.84
CA ARG A 35 12.65 -8.92 9.76
C ARG A 35 12.93 -7.51 9.22
N ALA A 36 12.07 -6.57 9.57
CA ALA A 36 12.21 -5.15 9.23
C ALA A 36 11.93 -4.28 10.48
N PRO A 37 12.93 -4.04 11.35
CA PRO A 37 12.71 -3.46 12.68
C PRO A 37 12.18 -2.01 12.65
N LYS A 38 12.46 -1.25 11.59
CA LYS A 38 12.01 0.15 11.44
C LYS A 38 10.78 0.29 10.55
N LEU A 39 10.11 -0.83 10.21
CA LEU A 39 8.97 -0.83 9.30
C LEU A 39 7.85 0.12 9.77
N ASN A 40 7.58 0.17 11.08
CA ASN A 40 6.54 1.03 11.66
C ASN A 40 6.71 2.52 11.33
N GLN A 41 7.91 2.98 11.00
CA GLN A 41 8.20 4.39 10.74
C GLN A 41 8.10 4.76 9.25
N MET A 42 8.12 3.77 8.35
CA MET A 42 8.26 3.99 6.90
C MET A 42 7.55 2.91 6.07
N ALA A 43 6.44 2.37 6.59
CA ALA A 43 5.71 1.27 5.97
C ALA A 43 5.16 1.64 4.58
N ASP A 44 4.75 2.89 4.39
CA ASP A 44 4.35 3.48 3.10
C ASP A 44 5.47 3.35 2.06
N LYS A 45 6.68 3.78 2.41
CA LYS A 45 7.84 3.78 1.48
C LYS A 45 8.38 2.38 1.27
N VAL A 46 8.38 1.54 2.31
CA VAL A 46 8.81 0.14 2.22
C VAL A 46 7.81 -0.68 1.42
N LEU A 47 6.51 -0.37 1.46
CA LEU A 47 5.50 -1.01 0.59
C LEU A 47 5.85 -0.83 -0.89
N VAL A 48 6.21 0.38 -1.32
CA VAL A 48 6.63 0.66 -2.71
C VAL A 48 7.83 -0.20 -3.11
N ALA A 49 8.82 -0.31 -2.22
CA ALA A 49 10.01 -1.12 -2.48
C ALA A 49 9.68 -2.62 -2.48
N ALA A 50 8.85 -3.08 -1.55
CA ALA A 50 8.41 -4.47 -1.46
C ALA A 50 7.66 -4.89 -2.74
N GLU A 51 6.81 -4.02 -3.28
CA GLU A 51 6.12 -4.27 -4.55
C GLU A 51 7.10 -4.32 -5.72
N LYS A 52 8.00 -3.34 -5.83
CA LYS A 52 8.96 -3.28 -6.94
C LYS A 52 9.90 -4.49 -7.01
N TYR A 53 10.28 -5.04 -5.86
CA TYR A 53 11.18 -6.20 -5.77
C TYR A 53 10.44 -7.52 -5.52
N ASP A 54 9.12 -7.55 -5.66
CA ASP A 54 8.26 -8.73 -5.52
C ASP A 54 8.46 -9.48 -4.18
N LEU A 55 8.47 -8.73 -3.09
CA LEU A 55 8.65 -9.24 -1.72
C LEU A 55 7.30 -9.36 -1.01
N GLY A 56 6.48 -10.32 -1.44
CA GLY A 56 5.09 -10.48 -0.98
C GLY A 56 4.91 -10.53 0.55
N ARG A 57 5.81 -11.21 1.28
CA ARG A 57 5.73 -11.25 2.76
C ARG A 57 6.06 -9.90 3.41
N LEU A 58 7.01 -9.14 2.86
CA LEU A 58 7.31 -7.79 3.35
C LEU A 58 6.15 -6.84 3.04
N LYS A 59 5.57 -6.97 1.84
CA LYS A 59 4.38 -6.23 1.42
C LYS A 59 3.23 -6.42 2.41
N ALA A 60 2.88 -7.66 2.73
CA ALA A 60 1.83 -7.98 3.72
C ALA A 60 2.12 -7.40 5.12
N MET A 61 3.39 -7.38 5.55
CA MET A 61 3.78 -6.73 6.80
C MET A 61 3.58 -5.22 6.75
N CYS A 62 3.89 -4.56 5.62
CA CYS A 62 3.61 -3.14 5.43
C CYS A 62 2.09 -2.88 5.49
N GLU A 63 1.29 -3.72 4.82
CA GLU A 63 -0.16 -3.60 4.79
C GLU A 63 -0.76 -3.70 6.19
N ASP A 64 -0.32 -4.65 7.04
CA ASP A 64 -0.78 -4.77 8.44
C ASP A 64 -0.47 -3.51 9.26
N VAL A 65 0.75 -2.96 9.11
CA VAL A 65 1.15 -1.73 9.80
C VAL A 65 0.34 -0.52 9.34
N LEU A 66 0.08 -0.40 8.03
CA LEU A 66 -0.69 0.70 7.46
C LEU A 66 -2.17 0.60 7.83
N CYS A 67 -2.74 -0.62 7.87
CA CYS A 67 -4.10 -0.86 8.34
C CYS A 67 -4.31 -0.38 9.77
N LYS A 68 -3.32 -0.58 10.66
CA LYS A 68 -3.36 -0.10 12.06
C LYS A 68 -3.31 1.43 12.19
N LYS A 69 -2.88 2.13 11.15
CA LYS A 69 -2.81 3.60 11.09
C LYS A 69 -4.01 4.23 10.37
N LEU A 70 -5.01 3.43 9.98
CA LEU A 70 -6.22 3.95 9.36
C LEU A 70 -6.96 4.87 10.33
N SER A 71 -7.31 6.04 9.82
CA SER A 71 -8.10 7.05 10.49
C SER A 71 -8.96 7.75 9.44
N VAL A 72 -9.97 8.51 9.87
CA VAL A 72 -10.84 9.25 8.94
C VAL A 72 -10.03 10.17 8.03
N GLY A 73 -9.02 10.86 8.56
CA GLY A 73 -8.17 11.75 7.79
C GLY A 73 -7.19 11.04 6.84
N THR A 74 -6.79 9.80 7.15
CA THR A 74 -5.79 9.05 6.36
C THR A 74 -6.40 8.04 5.40
N ALA A 75 -7.70 7.75 5.50
CA ALA A 75 -8.35 6.70 4.72
C ALA A 75 -8.28 6.93 3.20
N ALA A 76 -8.47 8.18 2.74
CA ALA A 76 -8.39 8.52 1.33
C ALA A 76 -6.98 8.29 0.76
N GLU A 77 -5.95 8.80 1.46
CA GLU A 77 -4.54 8.61 1.06
C GLU A 77 -4.14 7.14 1.05
N MET A 78 -4.57 6.36 2.05
CA MET A 78 -4.30 4.93 2.13
C MET A 78 -4.97 4.14 1.00
N LEU A 79 -6.17 4.55 0.56
CA LEU A 79 -6.86 3.92 -0.55
C LEU A 79 -6.09 4.12 -1.87
N VAL A 80 -5.63 5.35 -2.11
CA VAL A 80 -4.82 5.69 -3.29
C VAL A 80 -3.49 4.95 -3.24
N LEU A 81 -2.80 4.96 -2.10
CA LEU A 81 -1.53 4.24 -1.92
C LEU A 81 -1.69 2.74 -2.18
N ALA A 82 -2.80 2.15 -1.71
CA ALA A 82 -3.05 0.73 -1.89
C ALA A 82 -3.33 0.37 -3.36
N ASP A 83 -4.08 1.22 -4.07
CA ASP A 83 -4.34 1.03 -5.50
C ASP A 83 -3.07 1.15 -6.34
N MET A 84 -2.25 2.18 -6.10
CA MET A 84 -1.02 2.44 -6.86
C MET A 84 0.04 1.34 -6.70
N HIS A 85 0.04 0.61 -5.58
CA HIS A 85 1.03 -0.42 -5.27
C HIS A 85 0.43 -1.81 -5.13
N ASN A 86 -0.75 -2.02 -5.73
CA ASN A 86 -1.46 -3.31 -5.78
C ASN A 86 -1.60 -3.98 -4.39
N ALA A 87 -1.73 -3.18 -3.33
CA ALA A 87 -1.76 -3.66 -1.94
C ALA A 87 -3.18 -4.10 -1.56
N ASP A 88 -3.56 -5.29 -2.04
CA ASP A 88 -4.94 -5.76 -2.01
C ASP A 88 -5.52 -5.90 -0.60
N GLN A 89 -4.74 -6.32 0.39
CA GLN A 89 -5.24 -6.45 1.78
C GLN A 89 -5.46 -5.07 2.40
N LEU A 90 -4.52 -4.15 2.19
CA LEU A 90 -4.67 -2.75 2.61
C LEU A 90 -5.87 -2.10 1.93
N LYS A 91 -6.06 -2.33 0.64
CA LYS A 91 -7.19 -1.79 -0.13
C LYS A 91 -8.51 -2.31 0.43
N ALA A 92 -8.65 -3.62 0.60
CA ALA A 92 -9.86 -4.22 1.16
C ALA A 92 -10.18 -3.71 2.58
N ASN A 93 -9.18 -3.63 3.45
CA ASN A 93 -9.35 -3.11 4.81
C ASN A 93 -9.70 -1.61 4.82
N THR A 94 -9.09 -0.82 3.94
CA THR A 94 -9.39 0.61 3.80
C THR A 94 -10.81 0.83 3.30
N LEU A 95 -11.26 0.09 2.30
CA LEU A 95 -12.64 0.14 1.81
C LEU A 95 -13.65 -0.21 2.91
N ARG A 96 -13.35 -1.24 3.71
CA ARG A 96 -14.18 -1.61 4.87
C ARG A 96 -14.21 -0.49 5.92
N PHE A 97 -13.09 0.18 6.16
CA PHE A 97 -13.01 1.30 7.09
C PHE A 97 -13.82 2.52 6.59
N ILE A 98 -13.68 2.85 5.30
CA ILE A 98 -14.43 3.94 4.66
C ILE A 98 -15.92 3.66 4.76
N ARG A 99 -16.36 2.42 4.52
CA ARG A 99 -17.77 2.04 4.69
C ARG A 99 -18.29 2.31 6.10
N ALA A 100 -17.53 1.96 7.12
CA ALA A 100 -17.94 2.17 8.51
C ALA A 100 -17.95 3.65 8.93
N ASN A 101 -17.18 4.50 8.25
CA ASN A 101 -17.00 5.91 8.60
C ASN A 101 -17.32 6.85 7.43
N ALA A 102 -18.23 6.44 6.54
CA ALA A 102 -18.42 7.07 5.24
C ALA A 102 -18.70 8.58 5.35
N ALA A 103 -19.61 8.96 6.24
CA ALA A 103 -19.96 10.36 6.49
C ALA A 103 -18.74 11.23 6.85
N GLY A 104 -17.86 10.73 7.74
CA GLY A 104 -16.66 11.46 8.14
C GLY A 104 -15.60 11.50 7.05
N VAL A 105 -15.43 10.40 6.30
CA VAL A 105 -14.40 10.33 5.25
C VAL A 105 -14.76 11.24 4.07
N THR A 106 -16.03 11.27 3.65
CA THR A 106 -16.48 12.09 2.51
C THR A 106 -16.33 13.59 2.73
N GLU A 107 -16.29 14.04 3.98
CA GLU A 107 -16.08 15.45 4.32
C GLU A 107 -14.61 15.86 4.25
N THR A 108 -13.68 14.91 4.27
CA THR A 108 -12.23 15.18 4.26
C THR A 108 -11.77 15.75 2.91
N ASP A 109 -10.80 16.65 2.95
CA ASP A 109 -10.21 17.20 1.72
C ASP A 109 -9.46 16.14 0.92
N GLY A 110 -8.90 15.13 1.60
CA GLY A 110 -8.31 13.96 0.94
C GLY A 110 -9.32 13.20 0.09
N TRP A 111 -10.56 13.03 0.56
CA TRP A 111 -11.60 12.37 -0.23
C TRP A 111 -12.04 13.20 -1.43
N LYS A 112 -12.20 14.52 -1.27
CA LYS A 112 -12.51 15.42 -2.39
C LYS A 112 -11.44 15.36 -3.49
N MET A 113 -10.17 15.21 -3.11
CA MET A 113 -9.07 15.03 -4.06
C MET A 113 -9.16 13.68 -4.80
N VAL A 114 -9.58 12.62 -4.11
CA VAL A 114 -9.87 11.31 -4.73
C VAL A 114 -11.01 11.42 -5.74
N GLU A 115 -12.05 12.21 -5.46
CA GLU A 115 -13.16 12.44 -6.40
C GLU A 115 -12.70 13.11 -7.71
N THR A 116 -11.72 14.02 -7.62
CA THR A 116 -11.21 14.73 -8.81
C THR A 116 -10.13 13.95 -9.56
N GLU A 117 -9.23 13.28 -8.86
CA GLU A 117 -8.03 12.68 -9.47
C GLU A 117 -8.16 11.17 -9.72
N ASN A 118 -9.01 10.48 -8.95
CA ASN A 118 -9.09 9.02 -8.94
C ASN A 118 -10.56 8.54 -8.92
N ALA A 119 -11.34 8.95 -9.94
CA ALA A 119 -12.77 8.64 -10.04
C ALA A 119 -13.10 7.12 -10.03
N HIS A 120 -12.15 6.27 -10.45
CA HIS A 120 -12.31 4.81 -10.38
C HIS A 120 -12.37 4.31 -8.93
N LEU A 121 -11.62 4.92 -8.02
CA LEU A 121 -11.63 4.56 -6.59
C LEU A 121 -12.95 4.92 -5.91
N VAL A 122 -13.57 6.04 -6.30
CA VAL A 122 -14.92 6.40 -5.82
C VAL A 122 -15.94 5.36 -6.27
N SER A 123 -15.88 4.95 -7.54
CA SER A 123 -16.76 3.92 -8.09
C SER A 123 -16.57 2.58 -7.38
N GLU A 124 -15.33 2.23 -7.06
CA GLU A 124 -15.01 1.00 -6.33
C GLU A 124 -15.46 1.05 -4.87
N ALA A 125 -15.25 2.17 -4.19
CA ALA A 125 -15.75 2.40 -2.85
C ALA A 125 -17.28 2.33 -2.81
N PHE A 126 -17.96 2.96 -3.76
CA PHE A 126 -19.42 2.86 -3.88
C PHE A 126 -19.88 1.42 -4.07
N ARG A 127 -19.23 0.64 -4.94
CA ARG A 127 -19.52 -0.80 -5.08
C ARG A 127 -19.31 -1.56 -3.78
N ALA A 128 -18.23 -1.28 -3.05
CA ALA A 128 -17.96 -1.91 -1.76
C ALA A 128 -19.03 -1.60 -0.69
N LEU A 129 -19.73 -0.46 -0.77
CA LEU A 129 -20.87 -0.16 0.09
C LEU A 129 -22.09 -1.06 -0.19
N VAL A 130 -22.30 -1.42 -1.46
CA VAL A 130 -23.50 -2.12 -1.93
C VAL A 130 -23.39 -3.65 -1.77
N VAL A 131 -22.20 -4.24 -1.90
CA VAL A 131 -22.03 -5.70 -1.98
C VAL A 131 -22.45 -6.45 -0.71
N ASP A 132 -22.44 -5.81 0.47
CA ASP A 132 -22.77 -6.46 1.75
C ASP A 132 -24.17 -6.14 2.30
N SER A 133 -24.94 -5.23 1.70
CA SER A 133 -26.36 -5.09 2.07
C SER A 133 -27.19 -6.32 1.62
N VAL A 134 -26.64 -7.12 0.69
CA VAL A 134 -27.23 -8.39 0.23
C VAL A 134 -26.82 -9.57 1.13
N ALA A 135 -25.69 -9.48 1.84
CA ALA A 135 -25.20 -10.54 2.72
C ALA A 135 -25.83 -10.53 4.12
N ALA A 136 -26.28 -9.38 4.61
CA ALA A 136 -26.94 -9.23 5.91
C ALA A 136 -28.46 -9.55 5.91
N GLY A 137 -29.01 -9.94 4.75
CA GLY A 137 -30.43 -10.25 4.56
C GLY A 137 -30.74 -11.76 4.39
N LYS A 138 -29.84 -12.65 4.79
CA LYS A 138 -30.09 -14.09 4.86
C LYS A 138 -29.97 -14.61 6.29
#